data_AF-A0A941JPU9-F1
#
_entry.id   AF-A0A941JPU9-F1
#
_cell.length_a   1.000
_cell.length_b   1.000
_cell.length_c   1.000
_cell.angle_alpha   90.00
_cell.angle_beta   90.00
_cell.angle_gamma   90.00
#
_symmetry.space_group_name_H-M   'P 1'
#
loop_
_entity.id
_entity.type
_entity.pdbx_description
1 polymer ?
#
loop_
_entity_poly.entity_id
_entity_poly.type
_entity_poly.pdbx_seq_one_letter_code
_entity_poly.pdbx_strand_id
1 'polypeptide(L)'
;MLDLLRNNKVVAGILAFIRIYLGYQFIHAGYGKITSGAFDASGFLQGAIANSTGDHPAVQGWWATFLEHVALPNADLFTFLVQWGELLVGIALILGLFTSFATLMGMVMNFAFLFSGTVSTNGQMILLAIFVIVAGANAGKFGLDRYAMPYIKKQFNNRKNKHKKETAIA
;
A
#
# COMPACT_ATOMS: atom_id res chain seq x y z
N MET A 1 -5.18 0.74 -24.10
CA MET A 1 -4.93 1.52 -22.87
C MET A 1 -3.91 0.81 -21.96
N LEU A 2 -4.12 -0.45 -21.58
CA LEU A 2 -3.19 -1.22 -20.72
C LEU A 2 -1.78 -1.38 -21.31
N ASP A 3 -1.66 -1.61 -22.62
CA ASP A 3 -0.34 -1.75 -23.27
C ASP A 3 0.50 -0.48 -23.23
N LEU A 4 -0.15 0.69 -23.26
CA LEU A 4 0.52 1.98 -23.16
C LEU A 4 1.13 2.18 -21.76
N LEU A 5 0.40 1.81 -20.71
CA LEU A 5 0.87 1.86 -19.32
C LEU A 5 2.00 0.86 -19.05
N ARG A 6 2.03 -0.30 -19.74
CA ARG A 6 2.95 -1.40 -19.47
C ARG A 6 4.22 -1.41 -20.33
N ASN A 7 4.22 -0.80 -21.52
CA ASN A 7 5.34 -0.92 -22.45
C ASN A 7 6.04 0.41 -22.79
N ASN A 8 5.38 1.54 -22.58
CA ASN A 8 5.93 2.85 -22.96
C ASN A 8 6.91 3.39 -21.90
N LYS A 9 8.11 3.79 -22.34
CA LYS A 9 9.18 4.34 -21.49
C LYS A 9 8.85 5.72 -20.92
N VAL A 10 8.17 6.57 -21.68
CA VAL A 10 7.75 7.92 -21.24
C VAL A 10 6.71 7.80 -20.12
N VAL A 11 5.75 6.89 -20.31
CA VAL A 11 4.71 6.61 -19.32
C VAL A 11 5.32 6.03 -18.04
N ALA A 12 6.31 5.16 -18.15
CA ALA A 12 7.05 4.67 -16.99
C ALA A 12 7.77 5.80 -16.22
N GLY A 13 8.27 6.83 -16.92
CA GLY A 13 8.86 8.02 -16.28
C GLY A 13 7.83 8.84 -15.51
N ILE A 14 6.67 9.11 -16.12
CA ILE A 14 5.56 9.82 -15.45
C ILE A 14 5.07 9.03 -14.22
N LEU A 15 4.91 7.72 -14.36
CA LEU A 15 4.52 6.86 -13.25
C LEU A 15 5.57 6.81 -12.13
N ALA A 16 6.86 6.95 -12.45
CA ALA A 16 7.90 7.08 -11.43
C ALA A 16 7.76 8.37 -10.63
N PHE A 17 7.42 9.49 -11.27
CA PHE A 17 7.10 10.75 -10.57
C PHE A 17 5.87 10.60 -9.66
N ILE A 18 4.79 10.01 -10.18
CA ILE A 18 3.57 9.73 -9.39
C ILE A 18 3.91 8.83 -8.20
N ARG A 19 4.70 7.77 -8.42
CA ARG A 19 5.16 6.84 -7.39
C ARG A 19 5.94 7.56 -6.28
N ILE A 20 6.87 8.45 -6.66
CA ILE A 20 7.65 9.24 -5.69
C ILE A 20 6.75 10.18 -4.91
N TYR A 21 5.79 10.84 -5.57
CA TYR A 21 4.80 11.69 -4.91
C TYR A 21 3.96 10.92 -3.89
N LEU A 22 3.43 9.76 -4.27
CA LEU A 22 2.70 8.87 -3.35
C LEU A 22 3.58 8.45 -2.18
N GLY A 23 4.82 8.04 -2.47
CA GLY A 23 5.78 7.66 -1.45
C GLY A 23 6.07 8.80 -0.46
N TYR A 24 6.22 10.03 -0.95
CA TYR A 24 6.42 11.21 -0.11
C TYR A 24 5.23 11.46 0.83
N GLN A 25 3.99 11.37 0.33
CA GLN A 25 2.80 11.54 1.16
C GLN A 25 2.74 10.53 2.30
N PHE A 26 3.06 9.26 2.01
CA PHE A 26 3.14 8.21 3.01
C PHE A 26 4.24 8.43 4.04
N ILE A 27 5.44 8.83 3.62
CA ILE A 27 6.53 9.15 4.56
C ILE A 27 6.13 10.33 5.43
N HIS A 28 5.58 11.40 4.86
CA HIS A 28 5.18 12.58 5.60
C HIS A 28 4.11 12.25 6.66
N ALA A 29 3.10 11.45 6.29
CA ALA A 29 2.07 10.99 7.22
C ALA A 29 2.63 10.09 8.33
N GLY A 30 3.37 9.04 7.96
CA GLY A 30 3.92 8.08 8.93
C GLY A 30 4.97 8.70 9.86
N TYR A 31 5.87 9.52 9.31
CA TYR A 31 6.87 10.25 10.09
C TYR A 31 6.23 11.22 11.08
N GLY A 32 5.19 11.94 10.68
CA GLY A 32 4.45 12.83 11.58
C GLY A 32 3.76 12.07 12.72
N LYS A 33 3.22 10.88 12.45
CA LYS A 33 2.61 10.03 13.49
C LYS A 33 3.63 9.46 14.47
N ILE A 34 4.82 9.09 13.99
CA ILE A 34 5.88 8.54 14.84
C ILE A 34 6.53 9.64 15.69
N THR A 35 6.84 10.79 15.08
CA THR A 35 7.58 11.87 15.77
C THR A 35 6.72 12.69 16.72
N SER A 36 5.41 12.80 16.47
CA SER A 36 4.50 13.40 17.44
C SER A 36 4.35 12.57 18.72
N GLY A 37 4.67 11.27 18.69
CA GLY A 37 4.60 10.36 19.83
C GLY A 37 3.19 10.14 20.40
N ALA A 38 2.16 10.73 19.75
CA ALA A 38 0.80 10.83 20.29
C ALA A 38 -0.26 10.25 19.34
N PHE A 39 0.14 9.63 18.22
CA PHE A 39 -0.84 8.98 17.36
C PHE A 39 -1.35 7.70 18.02
N ASP A 40 -2.64 7.71 18.36
CA ASP A 40 -3.40 6.56 18.83
C ASP A 40 -4.60 6.33 17.90
N ALA A 41 -4.70 5.13 17.35
CA ALA A 41 -5.81 4.71 16.50
C ALA A 41 -7.13 4.62 17.26
N SER A 42 -7.13 4.44 18.59
CA SER A 42 -8.36 4.24 19.38
C SER A 42 -9.38 5.36 19.17
N GLY A 43 -8.94 6.62 19.25
CA GLY A 43 -9.81 7.80 19.04
C GLY A 43 -10.31 7.91 17.60
N PHE A 44 -9.45 7.58 16.62
CA PHE A 44 -9.84 7.53 15.21
C PHE A 44 -10.91 6.45 14.96
N LEU A 45 -10.72 5.26 15.52
CA LEU A 45 -11.63 4.12 15.39
C LEU A 45 -12.98 4.40 16.06
N GLN A 46 -12.98 4.96 17.28
CA GLN A 46 -14.21 5.35 17.97
C GLN A 46 -14.98 6.43 17.19
N GLY A 47 -14.28 7.43 16.65
CA GLY A 47 -14.90 8.45 15.80
C GLY A 47 -15.53 7.85 14.54
N ALA A 48 -14.85 6.90 13.89
CA ALA A 48 -15.38 6.20 12.73
C ALA A 48 -16.62 5.34 13.07
N ILE A 49 -16.64 4.66 14.22
CA ILE A 49 -17.82 3.92 14.70
C ILE A 49 -18.97 4.87 14.98
N ALA A 50 -18.74 6.01 15.64
CA ALA A 50 -19.78 7.01 15.90
C ALA A 50 -20.40 7.54 14.59
N ASN A 51 -19.57 7.76 13.57
CA ASN A 51 -19.99 8.19 12.23
C ASN A 51 -20.71 7.11 11.41
N SER A 52 -20.92 5.91 11.96
CA SER A 52 -21.75 4.86 11.36
C SER A 52 -23.23 4.93 11.76
N THR A 53 -23.58 5.87 12.65
CA THR A 53 -24.94 6.09 13.15
C THR A 53 -25.54 7.39 12.60
N GLY A 54 -26.87 7.51 12.62
CA GLY A 54 -27.62 8.68 12.13
C GLY A 54 -28.28 8.48 10.76
N ASP A 55 -28.92 9.54 10.24
CA ASP A 55 -29.75 9.49 9.02
C ASP A 55 -28.93 9.30 7.73
N HIS A 56 -27.69 9.79 7.71
CA HIS A 56 -26.75 9.67 6.61
C HIS A 56 -25.35 9.27 7.13
N PRO A 57 -25.16 7.99 7.47
CA PRO A 57 -23.90 7.54 8.07
C PRO A 57 -22.76 7.64 7.05
N ALA A 58 -21.67 8.30 7.47
CA ALA A 58 -20.46 8.42 6.66
C ALA A 58 -19.66 7.10 6.63
N VAL A 59 -19.86 6.24 7.63
CA VAL A 59 -19.26 4.91 7.73
C VAL A 59 -20.32 3.84 7.55
N GLN A 60 -20.05 2.87 6.66
CA GLN A 60 -21.00 1.78 6.41
C GLN A 60 -21.04 0.81 7.59
N GLY A 61 -22.24 0.29 7.91
CA GLY A 61 -22.44 -0.56 9.08
C GLY A 61 -21.56 -1.82 9.11
N TRP A 62 -21.32 -2.46 7.96
CA TRP A 62 -20.43 -3.63 7.87
C TRP A 62 -18.98 -3.29 8.27
N TRP A 63 -18.51 -2.09 7.92
CA TRP A 63 -17.17 -1.61 8.30
C TRP A 63 -17.16 -1.28 9.79
N ALA A 64 -18.20 -0.61 10.29
CA ALA A 64 -18.33 -0.31 11.72
C ALA A 64 -18.30 -1.57 12.59
N THR A 65 -18.96 -2.66 12.18
CA THR A 65 -18.87 -3.95 12.88
C THR A 65 -17.44 -4.47 12.96
N PHE A 66 -16.68 -4.40 11.87
CA PHE A 66 -15.26 -4.75 11.87
C PHE A 66 -14.45 -3.83 12.79
N LEU A 67 -14.71 -2.52 12.76
CA LEU A 67 -14.05 -1.56 13.62
C LEU A 67 -14.29 -1.87 15.10
N GLU A 68 -15.53 -2.18 15.47
CA GLU A 68 -15.93 -2.44 16.85
C GLU A 68 -15.40 -3.77 17.40
N HIS A 69 -15.45 -4.85 16.60
CA HIS A 69 -15.14 -6.19 17.07
C HIS A 69 -13.69 -6.62 16.84
N VAL A 70 -12.99 -5.99 15.89
CA VAL A 70 -11.63 -6.36 15.50
C VAL A 70 -10.65 -5.23 15.69
N ALA A 71 -10.94 -4.04 15.13
CA ALA A 71 -9.97 -2.96 15.13
C ALA A 71 -9.79 -2.31 16.51
N LEU A 72 -10.90 -2.00 17.19
CA LEU A 72 -10.91 -1.30 18.47
C LEU A 72 -10.30 -2.15 19.61
N PRO A 73 -10.61 -3.46 19.76
CA PRO A 73 -9.95 -4.30 20.77
C PRO A 73 -8.45 -4.48 20.51
N ASN A 74 -8.00 -4.31 19.26
CA ASN A 74 -6.60 -4.40 18.85
C ASN A 74 -6.02 -3.04 18.47
N ALA A 75 -6.51 -1.94 19.06
CA ALA A 75 -6.15 -0.58 18.65
C ALA A 75 -4.62 -0.33 18.67
N ASP A 76 -3.90 -0.85 19.67
CA ASP A 76 -2.44 -0.73 19.75
C ASP A 76 -1.72 -1.37 18.56
N LEU A 77 -2.21 -2.53 18.10
CA LEU A 77 -1.68 -3.20 16.92
C LEU A 77 -1.92 -2.35 15.67
N PHE A 78 -3.14 -1.80 15.50
CA PHE A 78 -3.45 -0.93 14.36
C PHE A 78 -2.68 0.39 14.41
N THR A 79 -2.47 0.96 15.60
CA THR A 79 -1.60 2.12 15.83
C THR A 79 -0.19 1.84 15.30
N PHE A 80 0.41 0.74 15.73
CA PHE A 80 1.75 0.33 15.28
C PHE A 80 1.78 0.07 13.76
N LEU A 81 0.82 -0.70 13.24
CA LEU A 81 0.74 -1.06 11.83
C LEU A 81 0.57 0.16 10.93
N VAL A 82 -0.24 1.13 11.33
CA VAL A 82 -0.45 2.36 10.55
C VAL A 82 0.82 3.22 10.56
N GLN A 83 1.42 3.46 11.73
CA GLN A 83 2.63 4.26 11.86
C GLN A 83 3.78 3.72 11.00
N TRP A 84 4.11 2.43 11.18
CA TRP A 84 5.21 1.79 10.47
C TRP A 84 4.84 1.44 9.03
N GLY A 85 3.59 1.04 8.79
CA GLY A 85 3.10 0.70 7.46
C GLY A 85 3.18 1.89 6.52
N GLU A 86 2.72 3.07 6.94
CA GLU A 86 2.82 4.28 6.12
C GLU A 86 4.29 4.64 5.84
N LEU A 87 5.16 4.62 6.85
CA LEU A 87 6.57 4.95 6.65
C LEU A 87 7.27 3.95 5.71
N LEU A 88 7.09 2.65 5.93
CA LEU A 88 7.73 1.59 5.14
C LEU A 88 7.21 1.55 3.71
N VAL A 89 5.90 1.70 3.50
CA VAL A 89 5.32 1.81 2.16
C VAL A 89 5.84 3.04 1.45
N GLY A 90 5.92 4.17 2.15
CA GLY A 90 6.47 5.41 1.60
C GLY A 90 7.91 5.25 1.11
N ILE A 91 8.78 4.68 1.95
CA ILE A 91 10.19 4.40 1.60
C ILE A 91 10.26 3.42 0.41
N ALA A 92 9.50 2.33 0.45
CA ALA A 92 9.48 1.33 -0.61
C ALA A 92 9.03 1.92 -1.96
N LEU A 93 8.03 2.81 -1.96
CA LEU A 93 7.58 3.52 -3.15
C LEU A 93 8.61 4.52 -3.67
N ILE A 94 9.28 5.31 -2.82
CA ILE A 94 10.31 6.25 -3.28
C ILE A 94 11.47 5.50 -3.94
N LEU A 95 12.00 4.49 -3.24
CA LEU A 95 13.09 3.66 -3.73
C LEU A 95 12.67 2.80 -4.94
N GLY A 96 11.38 2.56 -5.10
CA GLY A 96 10.83 1.65 -6.09
C GLY A 96 11.28 0.22 -5.84
N LEU A 97 11.27 -0.20 -4.58
CA LEU A 97 11.55 -1.57 -4.13
C LEU A 97 10.23 -2.25 -3.76
N PHE A 98 9.94 -3.39 -4.38
CA PHE A 98 8.66 -4.07 -4.34
C PHE A 98 7.48 -3.14 -4.68
N THR A 99 7.61 -2.34 -5.74
CA THR A 99 6.66 -1.25 -6.10
C THR A 99 5.21 -1.73 -6.13
N SER A 100 4.92 -2.88 -6.75
CA SER A 100 3.55 -3.39 -6.83
C SER A 100 2.99 -3.78 -5.47
N PHE A 101 3.81 -4.38 -4.61
CA PHE A 101 3.40 -4.75 -3.25
C PHE A 101 3.23 -3.51 -2.36
N ALA A 102 4.18 -2.58 -2.40
CA ALA A 102 4.10 -1.32 -1.65
C ALA A 102 2.87 -0.50 -2.07
N THR A 103 2.58 -0.42 -3.38
CA THR A 103 1.39 0.26 -3.91
C THR A 103 0.11 -0.41 -3.42
N LEU A 104 0.05 -1.74 -3.43
CA LEU A 104 -1.10 -2.49 -2.92
C LEU A 104 -1.34 -2.23 -1.43
N MET A 105 -0.30 -2.32 -0.60
CA MET A 105 -0.40 -2.05 0.84
C MET A 105 -0.81 -0.60 1.12
N GLY A 106 -0.26 0.36 0.35
CA GLY A 106 -0.68 1.75 0.41
C GLY A 106 -2.16 1.94 0.05
N MET A 107 -2.65 1.26 -0.98
CA MET A 107 -4.07 1.27 -1.33
C MET A 107 -4.93 0.72 -0.20
N VAL A 108 -4.56 -0.41 0.41
CA VAL A 108 -5.30 -1.01 1.53
C VAL A 108 -5.44 -0.03 2.70
N MET A 109 -4.34 0.65 3.09
CA MET A 109 -4.40 1.65 4.15
C MET A 109 -5.30 2.84 3.79
N ASN A 110 -5.20 3.35 2.56
CA ASN A 110 -6.08 4.44 2.11
C ASN A 110 -7.55 4.04 2.06
N PHE A 111 -7.85 2.82 1.64
CA PHE A 111 -9.22 2.30 1.67
C PHE A 111 -9.72 2.15 3.11
N ALA A 112 -8.88 1.67 4.03
CA ALA A 112 -9.25 1.60 5.45
C ALA A 112 -9.59 2.99 6.02
N PHE A 113 -8.84 4.04 5.67
CA PHE A 113 -9.19 5.41 6.07
C PHE A 113 -10.44 5.94 5.39
N LEU A 114 -10.61 5.65 4.09
CA LEU A 114 -11.80 6.06 3.32
C LEU A 114 -13.07 5.43 3.89
N PHE A 115 -13.05 4.12 4.18
CA PHE A 115 -14.18 3.42 4.80
C PHE A 115 -14.45 3.86 6.23
N SER A 116 -13.43 4.37 6.92
CA SER A 116 -13.57 4.98 8.25
C SER A 116 -14.08 6.43 8.22
N GLY A 117 -14.48 6.94 7.04
CA GLY A 117 -15.11 8.25 6.89
C GLY A 117 -14.16 9.38 6.49
N THR A 118 -12.87 9.11 6.27
CA THR A 118 -11.88 10.14 5.96
C THR A 118 -11.79 10.39 4.45
N VAL A 119 -12.70 11.23 3.94
CA VAL A 119 -12.78 11.59 2.52
C VAL A 119 -12.02 12.90 2.26
N SER A 120 -10.69 12.84 2.18
CA SER A 120 -9.90 13.96 1.66
C SER A 120 -8.91 13.51 0.59
N THR A 121 -7.62 13.59 0.85
CA THR A 121 -6.54 13.23 -0.08
C THR A 121 -6.47 11.72 -0.36
N ASN A 122 -7.04 10.88 0.51
CA ASN A 122 -7.00 9.42 0.40
C ASN A 122 -7.57 8.90 -0.93
N GLY A 123 -8.70 9.47 -1.39
CA GLY A 123 -9.33 9.07 -2.65
C GLY A 123 -8.46 9.39 -3.88
N GLN A 124 -7.78 10.53 -3.87
CA GLN A 124 -6.84 10.92 -4.93
C GLN A 124 -5.63 10.00 -4.94
N MET A 125 -5.10 9.63 -3.76
CA MET A 125 -3.96 8.72 -3.67
C MET A 125 -4.30 7.32 -4.18
N ILE A 126 -5.51 6.81 -3.89
CA ILE A 126 -6.00 5.52 -4.44
C ILE A 126 -6.05 5.59 -5.97
N LEU A 127 -6.62 6.66 -6.53
CA LEU A 127 -6.73 6.82 -7.98
C LEU A 127 -5.33 6.79 -8.65
N LEU A 128 -4.38 7.53 -8.10
CA LEU A 128 -3.00 7.52 -8.58
C LEU A 128 -2.32 6.15 -8.40
N ALA A 129 -2.57 5.48 -7.28
CA ALA A 129 -2.03 4.14 -6.99
C ALA A 129 -2.55 3.08 -7.97
N ILE A 130 -3.79 3.19 -8.47
CA ILE A 130 -4.33 2.30 -9.50
C ILE A 130 -3.49 2.38 -10.79
N PHE A 131 -3.07 3.57 -11.22
CA PHE A 131 -2.22 3.69 -12.41
C PHE A 131 -0.84 3.04 -12.19
N VAL A 132 -0.27 3.18 -10.99
CA VAL A 132 1.01 2.57 -10.62
C VAL A 132 0.91 1.04 -10.57
N ILE A 133 -0.14 0.48 -9.96
CA ILE A 133 -0.31 -0.96 -9.84
C ILE A 133 -0.64 -1.62 -11.18
N VAL A 134 -1.45 -0.98 -12.03
CA VAL A 134 -1.81 -1.47 -13.37
C VAL A 134 -0.60 -1.53 -14.31
N ALA A 135 0.30 -0.55 -14.21
CA ALA A 135 1.56 -0.53 -14.92
C ALA A 135 2.55 -1.61 -14.42
N GLY A 136 2.39 -2.09 -13.18
CA GLY A 136 3.08 -3.24 -12.63
C GLY A 136 4.61 -3.16 -12.77
N ALA A 137 5.20 -4.16 -13.42
CA ALA A 137 6.65 -4.21 -13.67
C ALA A 137 7.21 -2.99 -14.42
N ASN A 138 6.38 -2.26 -15.18
CA ASN A 138 6.81 -1.05 -15.88
C ASN A 138 6.93 0.16 -14.94
N ALA A 139 6.12 0.23 -13.87
CA ALA A 139 6.25 1.28 -12.86
C ALA A 139 7.50 1.09 -11.98
N GLY A 140 7.94 -0.16 -11.79
CA GLY A 140 9.21 -0.51 -11.14
C GLY A 140 10.45 -0.36 -12.03
N LYS A 141 10.28 -0.06 -13.33
CA LYS A 141 11.39 -0.01 -14.30
C LYS A 141 12.42 1.07 -13.99
N PHE A 142 11.99 2.19 -13.39
CA PHE A 142 12.84 3.27 -12.91
C PHE A 142 13.00 3.23 -11.37
N GLY A 143 12.91 2.05 -10.76
CA GLY A 143 13.15 1.81 -9.34
C GLY A 143 14.19 0.72 -9.11
N LEU A 144 14.49 0.46 -7.84
CA LEU A 144 15.35 -0.66 -7.43
C LEU A 144 14.79 -2.03 -7.86
N ASP A 145 13.49 -2.12 -8.16
CA ASP A 145 12.85 -3.29 -8.76
C ASP A 145 13.53 -3.77 -10.03
N ARG A 146 14.08 -2.86 -10.85
CA ARG A 146 14.86 -3.24 -12.03
C ARG A 146 16.04 -4.14 -11.69
N TYR A 147 16.65 -3.92 -10.54
CA TYR A 147 17.77 -4.70 -10.04
C TYR A 147 17.30 -5.91 -9.24
N ALA A 148 16.31 -5.77 -8.37
CA ALA A 148 15.83 -6.86 -7.52
C ALA A 148 15.13 -8.01 -8.29
N MET A 149 14.31 -7.69 -9.31
CA MET A 149 13.54 -8.70 -10.04
C MET A 149 14.37 -9.78 -10.75
N PRO A 150 15.48 -9.47 -11.45
CA PRO A 150 16.31 -10.50 -12.07
C PRO A 150 16.99 -11.42 -11.04
N TYR A 151 17.39 -10.92 -9.87
CA TYR A 151 17.93 -11.76 -8.79
C TYR A 151 16.87 -12.74 -8.25
N ILE A 152 15.66 -12.24 -7.97
CA ILE A 152 14.54 -13.07 -7.49
C ILE A 152 14.17 -14.14 -8.53
N LYS A 153 14.03 -13.76 -9.81
CA LYS A 153 13.75 -14.72 -10.89
C LYS A 153 14.83 -15.79 -11.03
N LYS A 154 16.11 -15.42 -10.94
CA LYS A 154 17.23 -16.37 -11.04
C LYS A 154 17.19 -17.41 -9.90
N GLN A 155 16.85 -16.97 -8.69
CA GLN A 155 16.80 -17.86 -7.52
C GLN A 155 15.59 -18.82 -7.57
N PHE A 156 14.42 -18.33 -8.02
CA PHE A 156 13.25 -19.19 -8.23
C PHE A 156 13.48 -20.22 -9.35
N ASN A 157 14.10 -19.83 -10.47
CA ASN A 157 14.38 -20.77 -11.57
C ASN A 157 15.40 -21.84 -11.16
N ASN A 158 16.43 -21.47 -10.38
CA ASN A 158 17.40 -22.42 -9.85
C ASN A 158 16.75 -23.44 -8.90
N ARG A 159 15.83 -23.00 -8.02
CA ARG A 159 15.06 -23.92 -7.15
C ARG A 159 14.17 -24.87 -7.96
N LYS A 160 13.47 -24.35 -8.98
CA LYS A 160 12.59 -25.17 -9.84
C LYS A 160 13.36 -26.21 -10.65
N ASN A 161 14.53 -25.84 -11.18
CA ASN A 161 15.41 -26.76 -11.89
C ASN A 161 16.05 -27.82 -10.98
N LYS A 162 16.40 -27.46 -9.74
CA LYS A 162 16.91 -28.42 -8.75
C LYS A 162 15.86 -29.47 -8.40
N HIS A 163 14.62 -29.04 -8.15
CA HIS A 163 13.52 -29.93 -7.80
C HIS A 163 13.12 -30.87 -8.95
N LYS A 164 13.14 -30.37 -10.21
CA LYS A 164 12.92 -31.19 -11.41
C LYS A 164 14.04 -32.23 -11.62
N LYS A 165 15.28 -31.92 -11.24
CA LYS A 165 16.38 -32.90 -11.28
C LYS A 165 16.19 -34.00 -10.23
N GLU A 166 15.84 -33.64 -9.00
CA GLU A 166 15.62 -34.61 -7.91
C GLU A 166 14.47 -35.58 -8.21
N THR A 167 13.39 -35.12 -8.84
CA THR A 167 12.26 -35.97 -9.27
C THR A 167 12.51 -36.79 -10.53
N ALA A 168 13.54 -36.47 -11.32
CA ALA A 168 13.91 -37.26 -12.50
C ALA A 168 14.93 -38.37 -12.18
N ILE A 169 15.51 -38.37 -10.98
CA ILE A 169 16.51 -39.34 -10.50
C ILE A 169 15.89 -40.32 -9.47
N ALA A 170 14.70 -40.00 -8.94
CA ALA A 170 13.88 -40.87 -8.09
C ALA A 170 12.92 -41.71 -8.95
#